data_AF-A0A350W5X9-F1
#
_entry.id   AF-A0A350W5X9-F1
#
_cell.length_a   1.000
_cell.length_b   1.000
_cell.length_c   1.000
_cell.angle_alpha   90.00
_cell.angle_beta   90.00
_cell.angle_gamma   90.00
#
_symmetry.space_group_name_H-M   'P 1'
#
loop_
_entity.id
_entity.type
_entity.pdbx_description
1 polymer ?
#
loop_
_entity_poly.entity_id
_entity_poly.type
_entity_poly.pdbx_seq_one_letter_code
_entity_poly.pdbx_strand_id
1 'polypeptide(L)'
;MQTEYDIPFLGKVMVPKGSKIIGTCNIEKSIDRVNVMFHTIVFPDGQEMKFSGIALHTDGSGGIPGKVKKQKARMPAKILLTAAAAGASVAVDSSVPAEMIKGMAEETQQELAQKQDYSISVKKDIAVQVYIVDRIEY
;
A
#
# COMPACT_ATOMS: atom_id res chain seq x y z
N MET A 1 -12.35 5.70 9.38
CA MET A 1 -12.50 4.90 10.62
C MET A 1 -13.45 5.63 11.56
N GLN A 2 -14.09 4.97 12.52
CA GLN A 2 -14.97 5.61 13.51
C GLN A 2 -14.59 5.17 14.92
N THR A 3 -14.72 6.05 15.91
CA THR A 3 -14.52 5.70 17.33
C THR A 3 -15.72 4.92 17.87
N GLU A 4 -15.47 3.78 18.52
CA GLU A 4 -16.52 2.96 19.15
C GLU A 4 -16.86 3.42 20.57
N TYR A 5 -15.91 4.09 21.24
CA TYR A 5 -16.03 4.52 22.63
C TYR A 5 -15.69 6.02 22.77
N ASP A 6 -16.17 6.62 23.87
CA ASP A 6 -15.75 7.96 24.28
C ASP A 6 -14.29 7.90 24.75
N ILE A 7 -13.49 8.89 24.33
CA ILE A 7 -12.09 9.01 24.72
C ILE A 7 -11.97 10.15 25.74
N PRO A 8 -11.84 9.83 27.05
CA PRO A 8 -11.67 10.84 28.08
C PRO A 8 -10.21 11.26 28.22
N PHE A 9 -9.99 12.54 28.55
CA PHE A 9 -8.72 13.07 29.00
C PHE A 9 -8.97 14.01 30.18
N LEU A 10 -8.24 13.82 31.28
CA LEU A 10 -8.38 14.62 32.51
C LEU A 10 -9.85 14.74 33.01
N GLY A 11 -10.62 13.65 32.90
CA GLY A 11 -12.01 13.59 33.35
C GLY A 11 -13.03 14.28 32.42
N LYS A 12 -12.61 14.76 31.24
CA LYS A 12 -13.50 15.31 30.21
C LYS A 12 -13.46 14.45 28.96
N VAL A 13 -14.60 14.24 28.29
CA VAL A 13 -14.64 13.55 26.99
C VAL A 13 -14.05 14.48 25.93
N MET A 14 -12.90 14.13 25.38
CA MET A 14 -12.23 14.91 24.32
C MET A 14 -12.65 14.46 22.93
N VAL A 15 -12.80 13.16 22.74
CA VAL A 15 -13.30 12.60 21.47
C VAL A 15 -14.53 11.76 21.78
N PRO A 16 -15.74 12.27 21.47
CA PRO A 16 -16.96 11.51 21.63
C PRO A 16 -16.96 10.25 20.75
N LYS A 17 -17.70 9.23 21.19
CA LYS A 17 -18.02 8.06 20.38
C LYS A 17 -18.68 8.49 19.07
N GLY A 18 -18.41 7.74 18.02
CA GLY A 18 -18.95 8.03 16.69
C GLY A 18 -18.17 9.10 15.92
N SER A 19 -17.09 9.66 16.47
CA SER A 19 -16.18 10.56 15.75
C SER A 19 -15.48 9.81 14.62
N LYS A 20 -15.39 10.42 13.43
CA LYS A 20 -14.71 9.84 12.28
C LYS A 20 -13.25 10.26 12.28
N ILE A 21 -12.35 9.32 12.05
CA ILE A 21 -10.92 9.57 11.92
C ILE A 21 -10.52 9.37 10.46
N ILE A 22 -9.87 10.39 9.90
CA ILE A 22 -9.41 10.48 8.53
C ILE A 22 -7.88 10.47 8.51
N GLY A 23 -7.32 9.72 7.58
CA GLY A 23 -5.89 9.59 7.40
C GLY A 23 -5.53 9.14 5.99
N THR A 24 -4.23 9.11 5.73
CA THR A 24 -3.64 8.60 4.49
C THR A 24 -2.95 7.27 4.76
N CYS A 25 -2.92 6.41 3.76
CA CYS A 25 -2.24 5.12 3.83
C CYS A 25 -1.04 5.09 2.89
N ASN A 26 0.02 4.42 3.32
CA ASN A 26 1.16 4.09 2.47
C ASN A 26 1.47 2.60 2.60
N ILE A 27 1.81 1.99 1.46
CA ILE A 27 2.18 0.58 1.38
C ILE A 27 3.69 0.52 1.26
N GLU A 28 4.35 0.12 2.35
CA GLU A 28 5.78 -0.18 2.32
C GLU A 28 5.97 -1.56 1.67
N LYS A 29 6.70 -1.62 0.56
CA LYS A 29 6.76 -2.81 -0.33
C LYS A 29 7.35 -4.07 0.33
N SER A 30 7.97 -3.93 1.50
CA SER A 30 8.76 -4.96 2.17
C SER A 30 8.04 -5.69 3.31
N ILE A 31 6.91 -5.17 3.79
CA ILE A 31 6.25 -5.68 5.00
C ILE A 31 4.77 -5.91 4.68
N ASP A 32 4.18 -7.02 5.14
CA ASP A 32 2.77 -7.39 4.97
C ASP A 32 1.81 -6.49 5.80
N ARG A 33 2.08 -5.18 5.81
CA ARG A 33 1.44 -4.17 6.65
C ARG A 33 1.22 -2.88 5.86
N VAL A 34 0.12 -2.21 6.17
CA VAL A 34 -0.20 -0.89 5.65
C VAL A 34 0.10 0.13 6.75
N ASN A 35 0.97 1.09 6.47
CA ASN A 35 1.17 2.21 7.38
C ASN A 35 0.04 3.22 7.14
N VAL A 36 -0.60 3.68 8.22
CA VAL A 36 -1.69 4.65 8.15
C VAL A 36 -1.37 5.80 9.09
N MET A 37 -1.36 7.01 8.54
CA MET A 37 -1.16 8.24 9.28
C MET A 37 -2.47 9.01 9.31
N PHE A 38 -3.01 9.21 10.51
CA PHE A 38 -4.23 9.96 10.74
C PHE A 38 -3.92 11.43 10.98
N HIS A 39 -4.73 12.31 10.40
CA HIS A 39 -4.50 13.75 10.42
C HIS A 39 -5.73 14.60 10.76
N THR A 40 -6.94 14.03 10.71
CA THR A 40 -8.19 14.76 11.02
C THR A 40 -9.15 13.88 11.81
N ILE A 41 -9.75 14.44 12.86
CA ILE A 41 -10.93 13.92 13.54
C ILE A 41 -12.11 14.79 13.13
N VAL A 42 -13.23 14.16 12.78
CA VAL A 42 -14.52 14.82 12.55
C VAL A 42 -15.46 14.35 13.65
N PHE A 43 -15.87 15.28 14.50
CA PHE A 43 -16.77 15.03 15.63
C PHE A 43 -18.21 14.78 15.16
N PRO A 44 -19.08 14.20 16.00
CA PRO A 44 -20.47 13.91 15.63
C PRO A 44 -21.30 15.15 15.29
N ASP A 45 -20.92 16.31 15.82
CA ASP A 45 -21.52 17.61 15.53
C ASP A 45 -21.02 18.25 14.23
N GLY A 46 -20.08 17.59 13.53
CA GLY A 46 -19.48 18.04 12.29
C GLY A 46 -18.25 18.93 12.46
N GLN A 47 -17.85 19.27 13.68
CA GLN A 47 -16.61 20.01 13.91
C GLN A 47 -15.39 19.15 13.55
N GLU A 48 -14.36 19.78 12.99
CA GLU A 48 -13.11 19.09 12.62
C GLU A 48 -11.95 19.53 13.49
N MET A 49 -11.10 18.58 13.85
CA MET A 49 -9.86 18.82 14.58
C MET A 49 -8.69 18.17 13.84
N LYS A 50 -7.62 18.93 13.65
CA LYS A 50 -6.36 18.42 13.13
C LYS A 50 -5.54 17.80 14.25
N PHE A 51 -4.91 16.68 13.97
CA PHE A 51 -3.99 16.01 14.88
C PHE A 51 -2.94 15.24 14.08
N SER A 52 -1.94 14.68 14.74
CA SER A 52 -0.98 13.76 14.12
C SER A 52 -1.03 12.44 14.86
N GLY A 53 -1.39 11.37 14.15
CA GLY A 53 -1.51 10.05 14.74
C GLY A 53 -1.04 8.94 13.82
N ILE A 54 -0.45 7.91 14.39
CA ILE A 54 -0.03 6.71 13.66
C ILE A 54 -0.93 5.52 14.03
N ALA A 55 -1.26 4.71 13.03
CA ALA A 55 -1.97 3.46 13.27
C ALA A 55 -1.04 2.41 13.86
N LEU A 56 -1.46 1.85 14.98
CA LEU A 56 -0.88 0.67 15.61
C LEU A 56 -1.87 -0.48 15.53
N HIS A 57 -1.36 -1.69 15.38
CA HIS A 57 -2.15 -2.88 15.60
C HIS A 57 -2.46 -3.05 17.10
N THR A 58 -3.38 -3.95 17.44
CA THR A 58 -3.84 -4.17 18.81
C THR A 58 -2.74 -4.67 19.76
N ASP A 59 -1.66 -5.21 19.21
CA ASP A 59 -0.44 -5.62 19.94
C ASP A 59 0.59 -4.47 20.11
N GLY A 60 0.26 -3.25 19.66
CA GLY A 60 1.13 -2.08 19.69
C GLY A 60 2.14 -2.00 18.54
N SER A 61 2.18 -2.99 17.64
CA SER A 61 3.09 -2.98 16.51
C SER A 61 2.65 -1.95 15.44
N GLY A 62 3.62 -1.31 14.78
CA GLY A 62 3.34 -0.27 13.79
C GLY A 62 2.61 -0.78 12.56
N GLY A 63 1.62 -0.02 12.10
CA GLY A 63 0.83 -0.31 10.91
C GLY A 63 -0.19 -1.44 11.10
N ILE A 64 -1.02 -1.61 10.08
CA ILE A 64 -2.14 -2.53 10.07
C ILE A 64 -1.77 -3.78 9.26
N PRO A 65 -1.85 -5.00 9.82
CA PRO A 65 -1.58 -6.22 9.07
C PRO A 65 -2.61 -6.41 7.95
N GLY A 66 -2.12 -6.78 6.76
CA GLY A 66 -2.94 -6.98 5.58
C GLY A 66 -2.54 -8.21 4.79
N LYS A 67 -3.45 -8.71 3.95
CA LYS A 67 -3.14 -9.80 3.03
C LYS A 67 -2.50 -9.23 1.78
N VAL A 68 -1.23 -9.54 1.57
CA VAL A 68 -0.51 -9.14 0.36
C VAL A 68 -0.88 -10.08 -0.78
N LYS A 69 -1.45 -9.50 -1.83
CA LYS A 69 -1.58 -10.16 -3.13
C LYS A 69 -0.48 -9.61 -4.03
N LYS A 70 0.56 -10.42 -4.18
CA LYS A 70 1.50 -10.28 -5.28
C LYS A 70 0.72 -10.68 -6.53
N GLN A 71 0.47 -9.73 -7.44
CA GLN A 71 0.01 -10.14 -8.75
C GLN A 71 1.11 -11.04 -9.31
N LYS A 72 0.79 -12.32 -9.59
CA LYS A 72 1.70 -13.20 -10.31
C LYS A 72 2.09 -12.43 -11.56
N ALA A 73 3.39 -12.19 -11.76
CA ALA A 73 3.88 -11.51 -12.94
C ALA A 73 3.29 -12.24 -14.15
N ARG A 74 2.28 -11.63 -14.78
CA ARG A 74 1.73 -12.15 -16.01
C ARG A 74 2.82 -11.84 -17.02
N MET A 75 3.66 -12.83 -17.33
CA MET A 75 4.76 -12.64 -18.28
C MET A 75 4.18 -11.98 -19.54
N PRO A 76 4.55 -10.72 -19.83
CA PRO A 76 4.07 -10.05 -21.02
C PRO A 76 4.33 -10.93 -22.23
N ALA A 77 3.38 -10.97 -23.17
CA ALA A 77 3.52 -11.74 -24.40
C ALA A 77 4.82 -11.38 -25.15
N LYS A 78 5.28 -10.13 -25.03
CA LYS A 78 6.59 -9.66 -25.50
C LYS A 78 7.75 -10.49 -24.97
N ILE A 79 7.77 -10.84 -23.68
CA ILE A 79 8.87 -11.61 -23.07
C ILE A 79 8.94 -13.02 -23.67
N LEU A 80 7.80 -13.67 -23.82
CA LEU A 80 7.71 -15.00 -24.41
C LEU A 80 8.12 -14.97 -25.89
N LEU A 81 7.72 -13.92 -26.61
CA LEU A 81 8.05 -13.75 -28.03
C LEU A 81 9.53 -13.46 -28.24
N THR A 82 10.14 -12.58 -27.44
CA THR A 82 11.58 -12.31 -27.48
C THR A 82 12.40 -13.56 -27.16
N ALA A 83 11.99 -14.33 -26.14
CA ALA A 83 12.65 -15.59 -25.79
C ALA A 83 12.54 -16.64 -26.91
N ALA A 84 11.38 -16.74 -27.57
CA ALA A 84 11.18 -17.62 -28.71
C ALA A 84 12.02 -17.20 -29.92
N ALA A 85 12.09 -15.89 -30.23
CA ALA A 85 12.90 -15.37 -31.32
C ALA A 85 14.40 -15.60 -31.08
N ALA A 86 14.89 -15.37 -29.86
CA ALA A 86 16.26 -15.68 -29.48
C ALA A 86 16.58 -17.18 -29.61
N GLY A 87 15.68 -18.05 -29.14
CA GLY A 87 15.83 -19.51 -29.26
C GLY A 87 15.80 -20.01 -30.70
N ALA A 88 14.97 -19.41 -31.57
CA ALA A 88 14.92 -19.74 -32.99
C ALA A 88 16.20 -19.30 -33.73
N SER A 89 16.74 -18.12 -33.39
CA SER A 89 17.95 -17.57 -34.02
C SER A 89 19.23 -18.38 -33.77
N VAL A 90 19.28 -19.17 -32.70
CA VAL A 90 20.42 -20.06 -32.40
C VAL A 90 20.25 -21.47 -32.99
N ALA A 91 19.05 -21.86 -33.42
CA ALA A 91 18.72 -23.20 -33.89
C ALA A 91 18.51 -23.30 -35.40
N VAL A 92 18.25 -22.17 -36.08
CA VAL A 92 18.01 -22.11 -37.53
C VAL A 92 18.54 -20.77 -38.03
N ASP A 93 19.17 -20.77 -39.21
CA ASP A 93 19.60 -19.57 -39.95
C ASP A 93 18.38 -18.68 -40.27
N SER A 94 17.95 -17.90 -39.28
CA SER A 94 16.66 -17.22 -39.28
C SER A 94 16.81 -15.76 -39.67
N SER A 95 15.86 -15.28 -40.48
CA SER A 95 15.78 -13.94 -41.07
C SER A 95 15.56 -12.78 -40.09
N VAL A 96 15.70 -12.99 -38.79
CA VAL A 96 15.50 -11.96 -37.75
C VAL A 96 16.85 -11.32 -37.42
N PRO A 97 17.04 -10.01 -37.67
CA PRO A 97 18.30 -9.33 -37.40
C PRO A 97 18.65 -9.35 -35.91
N ALA A 98 19.93 -9.56 -35.60
CA ALA A 98 20.43 -9.57 -34.22
C ALA A 98 20.17 -8.24 -33.48
N GLU A 99 20.22 -7.09 -34.18
CA GLU A 99 19.86 -5.80 -33.58
C GLU A 99 18.39 -5.72 -33.15
N MET A 100 17.48 -6.39 -33.87
CA MET A 100 16.05 -6.41 -33.51
C MET A 100 15.84 -7.19 -32.21
N ILE A 101 16.48 -8.35 -32.06
CA ILE A 101 16.42 -9.15 -30.82
C ILE A 101 16.99 -8.36 -29.64
N LYS A 102 18.10 -7.65 -29.85
CA LYS A 102 18.74 -6.81 -28.82
C LYS A 102 17.83 -5.66 -28.39
N GLY A 103 17.23 -4.92 -29.32
CA GLY A 103 16.30 -3.83 -29.01
C GLY A 103 15.06 -4.31 -28.24
N MET A 104 14.50 -5.45 -28.62
CA MET A 104 13.36 -6.06 -27.90
C MET A 104 13.75 -6.56 -26.50
N ALA A 105 14.97 -7.10 -26.34
CA ALA A 105 15.47 -7.52 -25.04
C ALA A 105 15.68 -6.33 -24.08
N GLU A 106 16.21 -5.21 -24.58
CA GLU A 106 16.39 -3.97 -23.80
C GLU A 106 15.04 -3.36 -23.37
N GLU A 107 14.06 -3.30 -24.28
CA GLU A 107 12.70 -2.83 -23.97
C GLU A 107 12.03 -3.75 -22.94
N THR A 108 12.19 -5.06 -23.07
CA THR A 108 11.66 -6.05 -22.12
C THR A 108 12.30 -5.92 -20.74
N GLN A 109 13.61 -5.66 -20.67
CA GLN A 109 14.31 -5.43 -19.40
C GLN A 109 13.81 -4.16 -18.71
N GLN A 110 13.53 -3.09 -19.46
CA GLN A 110 12.94 -1.87 -18.93
C GLN A 110 11.49 -2.07 -18.45
N GLU A 111 10.67 -2.83 -19.19
CA GLU A 111 9.31 -3.19 -18.76
C GLU A 111 9.33 -4.07 -17.50
N LEU A 112 10.26 -5.03 -17.38
CA LEU A 112 10.42 -5.85 -16.17
C LEU A 112 10.90 -5.03 -14.96
N ALA A 113 11.73 -4.01 -15.19
CA ALA A 113 12.15 -3.07 -14.15
C ALA A 113 11.00 -2.16 -13.70
N GLN A 114 10.00 -1.93 -14.56
CA GLN A 114 8.77 -1.22 -14.21
C GLN A 114 7.73 -2.16 -13.58
N LYS A 115 7.57 -2.02 -12.27
CA LYS A 115 6.39 -2.44 -11.48
C LYS A 115 6.14 -3.95 -11.36
N GLN A 116 6.58 -4.48 -10.21
CA GLN A 116 5.73 -5.42 -9.49
C GLN A 116 4.63 -4.62 -8.79
N ASP A 117 3.39 -4.76 -9.26
CA ASP A 117 2.22 -4.18 -8.59
C ASP A 117 1.88 -5.03 -7.36
N TYR A 118 2.06 -4.41 -6.19
CA TYR A 118 1.68 -4.98 -4.91
C TYR A 118 0.33 -4.40 -4.49
N SER A 119 -0.61 -5.27 -4.14
CA SER A 119 -1.86 -4.87 -3.51
C SER A 119 -1.94 -5.50 -2.12
N ILE A 120 -2.31 -4.69 -1.13
CA ILE A 120 -2.57 -5.17 0.22
C ILE A 120 -4.05 -4.95 0.52
N SER A 121 -4.73 -6.03 0.92
CA SER A 121 -6.12 -5.95 1.37
C SER A 121 -6.18 -6.05 2.89
N VAL A 122 -6.80 -5.05 3.50
CA VAL A 122 -7.09 -5.02 4.94
C VAL A 122 -8.54 -5.42 5.15
N LYS A 123 -8.83 -6.23 6.19
CA LYS A 123 -10.22 -6.56 6.53
C LYS A 123 -10.97 -5.29 6.96
N LYS A 124 -12.25 -5.20 6.60
CA LYS A 124 -13.14 -4.16 7.12
C LYS A 124 -13.33 -4.36 8.63
N ASP A 125 -13.59 -3.27 9.36
CA ASP A 125 -13.99 -3.27 10.77
C ASP A 125 -12.97 -3.95 11.71
N ILE A 126 -11.68 -3.81 11.38
CA ILE A 126 -10.61 -4.21 12.28
C ILE A 126 -10.42 -3.20 13.40
N ALA A 127 -10.15 -3.69 14.61
CA ALA A 127 -9.70 -2.85 15.70
C ALA A 127 -8.28 -2.34 15.40
N VAL A 128 -8.09 -1.03 15.53
CA VAL A 128 -6.82 -0.33 15.33
C VAL A 128 -6.65 0.64 16.48
N GLN A 129 -5.43 0.71 17.01
CA GLN A 129 -5.07 1.72 18.00
C GLN A 129 -4.48 2.93 17.26
N VAL A 130 -4.80 4.14 17.72
CA VAL A 130 -4.23 5.37 17.18
C VAL A 130 -3.32 5.97 18.23
N TYR A 131 -2.02 6.00 17.96
CA TYR A 131 -1.06 6.67 18.81
C TYR A 131 -0.92 8.12 18.36
N ILE A 132 -1.26 9.05 19.24
CA ILE A 132 -1.16 10.48 18.98
C ILE A 132 0.29 10.90 19.22
N VAL A 133 0.93 11.43 18.18
CA VAL A 133 2.36 11.75 18.18
C VAL A 133 2.60 13.09 18.87
N ASP A 134 1.73 14.06 18.61
CA ASP A 134 1.86 15.42 19.10
C ASP A 134 0.86 15.73 20.20
N ARG A 135 1.24 16.61 21.12
CA ARG A 135 0.30 17.11 22.13
C ARG A 135 -0.79 17.93 21.45
N ILE A 136 -2.03 17.54 21.65
CA ILE A 136 -3.19 18.32 21.21
C ILE A 136 -3.46 19.37 22.30
N GLU A 137 -3.39 20.65 21.92
CA GLU A 137 -3.82 21.75 22.77
C GLU A 137 -5.34 21.94 22.61
N TYR A 138 -6.06 22.03 23.73
CA TYR A 138 -7.52 22.08 23.82
C TYR A 138 -7.93 23.20 24.76
#